data_AF-A0A3N7A5Q7-F1
#
_entry.id   AF-A0A3N7A5Q7-F1
#
_cell.length_a   1.000
_cell.length_b   1.000
_cell.length_c   1.000
_cell.angle_alpha   90.00
_cell.angle_beta   90.00
_cell.angle_gamma   90.00
#
_symmetry.space_group_name_H-M   'P 1'
#
loop_
_entity.id
_entity.type
_entity.pdbx_description
1 polymer ?
#
loop_
_entity_poly.entity_id
_entity_poly.type
_entity_poly.pdbx_seq_one_letter_code
_entity_poly.pdbx_strand_id
1 'polypeptide(L)'
;MNLLQQTARTIIRKSFHLSVWTIEQFYDIAIYEQKARQLQTLPEGTLGRDIGDCLAKNDLHLVPNYESHDLKHVLLDFEMTAVDEIRMQAFMLGNGNYSLPSFAIFIFGALLLPDLWTTFYKDYINGRNAKPISTWTIEEYAHCQTTTLREIVFNYKPSVQHKIDSRSLAKLGAFTAITLGIFGMVFCLPFLFSVHLEDLVGAGFGFLGAAMIAGAGLIALSNLVKQNKQSFEKVITS
;
A
#
# COMPACT_ATOMS: atom_id res chain seq x y z
N MET A 1 -19.18 -6.72 -16.32
CA MET A 1 -18.27 -5.59 -16.06
C MET A 1 -18.94 -4.33 -16.59
N ASN A 2 -19.09 -3.33 -15.73
CA ASN A 2 -19.92 -2.16 -15.99
C ASN A 2 -19.12 -1.12 -16.78
N LEU A 3 -19.78 -0.16 -17.44
CA LEU A 3 -19.09 0.86 -18.24
C LEU A 3 -18.04 1.64 -17.42
N LEU A 4 -18.38 2.02 -16.18
CA LEU A 4 -17.46 2.69 -15.25
C LEU A 4 -16.21 1.84 -14.95
N GLN A 5 -16.38 0.53 -14.77
CA GLN A 5 -15.28 -0.41 -14.50
C GLN A 5 -14.35 -0.57 -15.69
N GLN A 6 -14.89 -0.54 -16.91
CA GLN A 6 -14.11 -0.54 -18.15
C GLN A 6 -13.30 0.75 -18.27
N THR A 7 -13.96 1.91 -18.09
CA THR A 7 -13.30 3.22 -18.14
C THR A 7 -12.16 3.31 -17.12
N ALA A 8 -12.38 2.89 -15.87
CA ALA A 8 -11.35 2.89 -14.83
C ALA A 8 -10.13 2.05 -15.24
N ARG A 9 -10.33 0.84 -15.76
CA ARG A 9 -9.24 -0.03 -16.23
C ARG A 9 -8.50 0.58 -17.43
N THR A 10 -9.21 1.23 -18.35
CA THR A 10 -8.58 1.94 -19.47
C THR A 10 -7.73 3.12 -19.00
N ILE A 11 -8.21 3.90 -18.03
CA ILE A 11 -7.46 5.00 -17.41
C ILE A 11 -6.18 4.45 -16.79
N ILE A 12 -6.29 3.44 -15.93
CA ILE A 12 -5.15 2.83 -15.24
C ILE A 12 -4.12 2.30 -16.24
N ARG A 13 -4.56 1.57 -17.27
CA ARG A 13 -3.67 1.05 -18.32
C ARG A 13 -2.93 2.17 -19.04
N LYS A 14 -3.63 3.23 -19.44
CA LYS A 14 -3.00 4.39 -20.11
C LYS A 14 -2.02 5.11 -19.19
N SER A 15 -2.38 5.31 -17.92
CA SER A 15 -1.50 5.92 -16.92
C SER A 15 -0.22 5.10 -16.73
N PHE A 16 -0.34 3.76 -16.67
CA PHE A 16 0.81 2.87 -16.53
C PHE A 16 1.75 2.92 -17.74
N HIS A 17 1.21 2.82 -18.96
CA HIS A 17 2.03 2.96 -20.18
C HIS A 17 2.71 4.33 -20.25
N LEU A 18 1.99 5.40 -19.87
CA LEU A 18 2.57 6.75 -19.83
C LEU A 18 3.71 6.83 -18.81
N SER A 19 3.57 6.23 -17.63
CA SER A 19 4.64 6.23 -16.62
C SER A 19 5.88 5.47 -17.09
N VAL A 20 5.71 4.28 -17.67
CA VAL A 20 6.84 3.47 -18.18
C VAL A 20 7.54 4.22 -19.30
N TRP A 21 6.78 4.70 -20.29
CA TRP A 21 7.32 5.49 -21.40
C TRP A 21 8.09 6.72 -20.91
N THR A 22 7.58 7.42 -19.89
CA THR A 22 8.26 8.59 -19.32
C THR A 22 9.60 8.20 -18.72
N ILE A 23 9.65 7.10 -17.95
CA ILE A 23 10.89 6.61 -17.33
C ILE A 23 11.91 6.25 -18.40
N GLU A 24 11.51 5.52 -19.45
CA GLU A 24 12.40 5.13 -20.55
C GLU A 24 13.09 6.33 -21.24
N GLN A 25 12.47 7.51 -21.27
CA GLN A 25 13.10 8.71 -21.84
C GLN A 25 14.30 9.22 -21.02
N PHE A 26 14.41 8.85 -19.76
CA PHE A 26 15.47 9.34 -18.85
C PHE A 26 16.64 8.36 -18.68
N TYR A 27 16.62 7.19 -19.31
CA TYR A 27 17.60 6.14 -19.07
C TYR A 27 18.15 5.48 -20.35
N ASP A 28 19.39 5.00 -20.27
CA ASP A 28 20.06 4.29 -21.36
C ASP A 28 19.65 2.80 -21.36
N ILE A 29 18.72 2.44 -22.25
CA ILE A 29 18.09 1.12 -22.36
C ILE A 29 19.11 0.02 -22.72
N ALA A 30 20.21 0.36 -23.41
CA ALA A 30 21.16 -0.61 -23.96
C ALA A 30 21.88 -1.43 -22.87
N ILE A 31 22.21 -0.79 -21.73
CA ILE A 31 22.87 -1.45 -20.60
C ILE A 31 21.94 -2.49 -19.96
N TYR A 32 20.66 -2.15 -19.84
CA TYR A 32 19.64 -2.99 -19.19
C TYR A 32 19.18 -4.14 -20.08
N GLU A 33 19.20 -3.96 -21.41
CA GLU A 33 19.06 -5.07 -22.35
C GLU A 33 20.17 -6.10 -22.18
N GLN A 34 21.43 -5.65 -22.07
CA GLN A 34 22.54 -6.58 -21.88
C GLN A 34 22.39 -7.36 -20.57
N LYS A 35 21.97 -6.70 -19.49
CA LYS A 35 21.72 -7.34 -18.19
C LYS A 35 20.57 -8.35 -18.27
N ALA A 36 19.46 -8.01 -18.94
CA ALA A 36 18.35 -8.94 -19.15
C ALA A 36 18.78 -10.17 -19.97
N ARG A 37 19.61 -9.99 -21.01
CA ARG A 37 20.18 -11.10 -21.77
C ARG A 37 21.11 -11.97 -20.93
N GLN A 38 21.90 -11.39 -20.02
CA GLN A 38 22.73 -12.16 -19.10
C GLN A 38 21.88 -13.04 -18.18
N LEU A 39 20.76 -12.52 -17.67
CA LEU A 39 19.82 -13.31 -16.88
C LEU A 39 19.24 -14.50 -17.66
N GLN A 40 18.97 -14.33 -18.96
CA GLN A 40 18.55 -15.42 -19.84
C GLN A 40 19.64 -16.46 -20.12
N THR A 41 20.91 -16.25 -19.75
CA THR A 41 21.95 -17.28 -19.87
C THR A 41 22.01 -18.21 -18.66
N LEU A 42 21.30 -17.88 -17.58
CA LEU A 42 21.27 -18.68 -16.36
C LEU A 42 20.51 -20.01 -16.56
N PRO A 43 20.80 -21.04 -15.75
CA PRO A 43 20.12 -22.33 -15.85
C PRO A 43 18.60 -22.24 -15.72
N GLU A 44 17.89 -23.15 -16.39
CA GLU A 44 16.42 -23.21 -16.30
C GLU A 44 15.92 -23.46 -14.87
N GLY A 45 14.84 -22.76 -14.50
CA GLY A 45 14.24 -22.80 -13.17
C GLY A 45 14.94 -21.92 -12.12
N THR A 46 16.00 -21.21 -12.50
CA THR A 46 16.59 -20.15 -11.67
C THR A 46 15.78 -18.86 -11.78
N LEU A 47 15.77 -18.06 -10.71
CA LEU A 47 15.02 -16.81 -10.66
C LEU A 47 15.43 -15.85 -11.77
N GLY A 48 16.73 -15.73 -12.04
CA GLY A 48 17.21 -14.84 -13.07
C GLY A 48 16.77 -15.28 -14.47
N ARG A 49 16.82 -16.60 -14.77
CA ARG A 49 16.29 -17.12 -16.04
C ARG A 49 14.81 -16.77 -16.20
N ASP A 50 14.01 -16.98 -15.16
CA ASP A 50 12.58 -16.68 -15.17
C ASP A 50 12.29 -15.17 -15.32
N ILE A 51 13.11 -14.29 -14.73
CA ILE A 51 13.05 -12.83 -14.94
C ILE A 51 13.34 -12.48 -16.40
N GLY A 52 14.43 -13.01 -16.96
CA GLY A 52 14.81 -12.77 -18.34
C GLY A 52 13.74 -13.22 -19.34
N ASP A 53 13.13 -14.38 -19.10
CA ASP A 53 12.06 -14.92 -19.93
C ASP A 53 10.75 -14.12 -19.78
N CYS A 54 10.42 -13.67 -18.56
CA CYS A 54 9.26 -12.82 -18.30
C CYS A 54 9.34 -11.47 -19.03
N LEU A 55 10.52 -10.82 -18.98
CA LEU A 55 10.75 -9.54 -19.65
C LEU A 55 10.63 -9.68 -21.16
N ALA A 56 11.28 -10.69 -21.76
CA ALA A 56 11.20 -10.95 -23.19
C ALA A 56 9.77 -11.29 -23.65
N LYS A 57 9.02 -12.04 -22.85
CA LYS A 57 7.61 -12.38 -23.15
C LYS A 57 6.71 -11.14 -23.20
N ASN A 58 6.99 -10.14 -22.38
CA ASN A 58 6.16 -8.93 -22.27
C ASN A 58 6.68 -7.75 -23.10
N ASP A 59 7.79 -7.92 -23.84
CA ASP A 59 8.48 -6.85 -24.57
C ASP A 59 8.84 -5.67 -23.65
N LEU A 60 9.39 -6.01 -22.48
CA LEU A 60 9.76 -5.06 -21.44
C LEU A 60 11.28 -5.07 -21.21
N HIS A 61 11.80 -3.91 -20.82
CA HIS A 61 13.19 -3.73 -20.43
C HIS A 61 13.31 -3.63 -18.92
N LEU A 62 14.43 -4.09 -18.36
CA LEU A 62 14.74 -3.85 -16.95
C LEU A 62 14.79 -2.35 -16.70
N VAL A 63 14.10 -1.89 -15.66
CA VAL A 63 14.10 -0.48 -15.32
C VAL A 63 15.23 -0.16 -14.31
N PRO A 64 16.15 0.76 -14.62
CA PRO A 64 17.21 1.23 -13.73
C PRO A 64 16.71 1.57 -12.32
N ASN A 65 17.35 1.04 -11.28
CA ASN A 65 16.97 1.21 -9.86
C ASN A 65 15.61 0.59 -9.47
N TYR A 66 14.92 -0.07 -10.40
CA TYR A 66 13.67 -0.79 -10.18
C TYR A 66 13.79 -2.28 -10.54
N GLU A 67 15.01 -2.78 -10.72
CA GLU A 67 15.28 -4.19 -11.04
C GLU A 67 14.77 -5.15 -9.94
N SER A 68 14.95 -4.77 -8.67
CA SER A 68 14.37 -5.47 -7.52
C SER A 68 12.83 -5.42 -7.49
N HIS A 69 12.20 -4.56 -8.28
CA HIS A 69 10.75 -4.54 -8.47
C HIS A 69 10.34 -5.59 -9.53
N ASP A 70 11.02 -5.65 -10.67
CA ASP A 70 10.76 -6.69 -11.70
C ASP A 70 10.93 -8.11 -11.15
N LEU A 71 11.89 -8.31 -10.24
CA LEU A 71 12.07 -9.56 -9.50
C LEU A 71 10.80 -10.01 -8.78
N LYS A 72 10.03 -9.07 -8.20
CA LYS A 72 8.86 -9.38 -7.37
C LYS A 72 7.71 -9.91 -8.20
N HIS A 73 7.54 -9.43 -9.44
CA HIS A 73 6.55 -9.97 -10.37
C HIS A 73 6.75 -11.47 -10.58
N VAL A 74 7.99 -11.86 -10.90
CA VAL A 74 8.31 -13.27 -11.12
C VAL A 74 8.25 -14.07 -9.83
N LEU A 75 8.86 -13.58 -8.75
CA LEU A 75 8.88 -14.30 -7.48
C LEU A 75 7.47 -14.55 -6.94
N LEU A 76 6.60 -13.53 -6.96
CA LEU A 76 5.25 -13.58 -6.38
C LEU A 76 4.17 -14.05 -7.36
N ASP A 77 4.53 -14.26 -8.63
CA ASP A 77 3.62 -14.67 -9.70
C ASP A 77 2.52 -13.62 -10.01
N PHE A 78 2.90 -12.34 -10.01
CA PHE A 78 2.06 -11.23 -10.49
C PHE A 78 2.40 -10.89 -11.93
N GLU A 79 1.39 -10.78 -12.80
CA GLU A 79 1.62 -10.43 -14.19
C GLU A 79 2.09 -8.97 -14.34
N MET A 80 2.76 -8.66 -15.45
CA MET A 80 3.19 -7.30 -15.82
C MET A 80 2.02 -6.46 -16.37
N THR A 81 0.85 -6.54 -15.74
CA THR A 81 -0.34 -5.77 -16.13
C THR A 81 -0.60 -4.65 -15.12
N ALA A 82 -1.25 -3.57 -15.57
CA ALA A 82 -1.49 -2.43 -14.69
C ALA A 82 -2.42 -2.76 -13.49
N VAL A 83 -3.25 -3.79 -13.58
CA VAL A 83 -4.08 -4.26 -12.45
C VAL A 83 -3.24 -5.10 -11.48
N ASP A 84 -2.41 -6.00 -12.00
CA ASP A 84 -1.53 -6.83 -11.17
C ASP A 84 -0.41 -6.01 -10.53
N GLU A 85 0.01 -4.91 -11.14
CA GLU A 85 0.87 -3.90 -10.50
C GLU A 85 0.22 -3.40 -9.20
N ILE A 86 -1.04 -2.96 -9.25
CA ILE A 86 -1.76 -2.46 -8.07
C ILE A 86 -1.91 -3.57 -7.01
N ARG A 87 -2.20 -4.81 -7.44
CA ARG A 87 -2.30 -5.97 -6.55
C ARG A 87 -0.97 -6.30 -5.89
N MET A 88 0.12 -6.27 -6.65
CA MET A 88 1.46 -6.44 -6.13
C MET A 88 1.80 -5.33 -5.14
N GLN A 89 1.43 -4.07 -5.41
CA GLN A 89 1.62 -2.99 -4.44
C GLN A 89 0.82 -3.24 -3.16
N ALA A 90 -0.40 -3.76 -3.24
CA ALA A 90 -1.17 -4.18 -2.06
C ALA A 90 -0.43 -5.26 -1.25
N PHE A 91 0.11 -6.27 -1.92
CA PHE A 91 0.94 -7.31 -1.30
C PHE A 91 2.19 -6.71 -0.64
N MET A 92 2.93 -5.86 -1.36
CA MET A 92 4.18 -5.27 -0.88
C MET A 92 3.96 -4.35 0.32
N LEU A 93 2.86 -3.60 0.36
CA LEU A 93 2.46 -2.83 1.54
C LEU A 93 2.18 -3.74 2.74
N GLY A 94 1.58 -4.91 2.53
CA GLY A 94 1.43 -5.94 3.56
C GLY A 94 2.78 -6.50 4.01
N ASN A 95 3.69 -6.70 3.07
CA ASN A 95 5.03 -7.23 3.31
C ASN A 95 5.99 -6.24 4.03
N GLY A 96 5.54 -5.00 4.26
CA GLY A 96 6.30 -3.96 4.98
C GLY A 96 7.09 -3.02 4.09
N ASN A 97 6.86 -3.03 2.77
CA ASN A 97 7.50 -2.12 1.82
C ASN A 97 6.78 -0.77 1.77
N TYR A 98 7.10 0.12 2.70
CA TYR A 98 6.47 1.43 2.84
C TYR A 98 7.18 2.52 2.04
N SER A 99 7.26 2.36 0.72
CA SER A 99 7.80 3.40 -0.18
C SER A 99 6.70 4.33 -0.70
N LEU A 100 7.06 5.60 -0.94
CA LEU A 100 6.13 6.60 -1.48
C LEU A 100 5.50 6.15 -2.82
N PRO A 101 6.25 5.58 -3.79
CA PRO A 101 5.66 5.04 -5.02
C PRO A 101 4.64 3.92 -4.76
N SER A 102 4.91 3.00 -3.83
CA SER A 102 4.00 1.89 -3.50
C SER A 102 2.66 2.41 -3.00
N PHE A 103 2.68 3.39 -2.09
CA PHE A 103 1.46 4.03 -1.60
C PHE A 103 0.73 4.79 -2.70
N ALA A 104 1.43 5.55 -3.52
CA ALA A 104 0.82 6.34 -4.58
C ALA A 104 0.08 5.45 -5.60
N ILE A 105 0.75 4.40 -6.09
CA ILE A 105 0.16 3.46 -7.06
C ILE A 105 -1.02 2.71 -6.41
N PHE A 106 -0.87 2.23 -5.18
CA PHE A 106 -1.93 1.51 -4.50
C PHE A 106 -3.16 2.40 -4.23
N ILE A 107 -2.98 3.61 -3.71
CA ILE A 107 -4.09 4.54 -3.43
C ILE A 107 -4.81 4.90 -4.74
N PHE A 108 -4.06 5.22 -5.79
CA PHE A 108 -4.62 5.52 -7.10
C PHE A 108 -5.45 4.35 -7.64
N GLY A 109 -4.91 3.14 -7.58
CA GLY A 109 -5.59 1.92 -8.00
C GLY A 109 -6.82 1.59 -7.14
N ALA A 110 -6.71 1.72 -5.83
CA ALA A 110 -7.80 1.45 -4.89
C ALA A 110 -8.98 2.40 -5.09
N LEU A 111 -8.74 3.69 -5.37
CA LEU A 111 -9.82 4.65 -5.65
C LEU A 111 -10.56 4.34 -6.96
N LEU A 112 -9.84 3.83 -7.96
CA LEU A 112 -10.40 3.56 -9.29
C LEU A 112 -11.00 2.15 -9.43
N LEU A 113 -10.59 1.18 -8.60
CA LEU A 113 -11.01 -0.23 -8.66
C LEU A 113 -11.68 -0.70 -7.35
N PRO A 114 -12.84 -0.13 -6.97
CA PRO A 114 -13.57 -0.55 -5.77
C PRO A 114 -14.03 -2.01 -5.84
N ASP A 115 -14.24 -2.54 -7.04
CA ASP A 115 -14.62 -3.94 -7.26
C ASP A 115 -13.52 -4.95 -6.91
N LEU A 116 -12.26 -4.51 -6.81
CA LEU A 116 -11.13 -5.35 -6.45
C LEU A 116 -10.67 -5.18 -5.00
N TRP A 117 -11.35 -4.40 -4.17
CA TRP A 117 -10.94 -4.18 -2.77
C TRP A 117 -10.80 -5.46 -1.96
N THR A 118 -11.69 -6.43 -2.17
CA THR A 118 -11.58 -7.74 -1.50
C THR A 118 -10.33 -8.50 -1.95
N THR A 119 -9.93 -8.34 -3.21
CA THR A 119 -8.72 -8.94 -3.77
C THR A 119 -7.48 -8.25 -3.21
N PHE A 120 -7.45 -6.92 -3.23
CA PHE A 120 -6.38 -6.12 -2.64
C PHE A 120 -6.17 -6.42 -1.16
N TYR A 121 -7.26 -6.59 -0.41
CA TYR A 121 -7.18 -6.97 0.99
C TYR A 121 -6.58 -8.38 1.17
N LYS A 122 -6.97 -9.36 0.34
CA LYS A 122 -6.36 -10.69 0.35
C LYS A 122 -4.88 -10.63 0.01
N ASP A 123 -4.51 -9.89 -1.03
CA ASP A 123 -3.12 -9.71 -1.46
C ASP A 123 -2.28 -9.04 -0.34
N TYR A 124 -2.84 -8.02 0.33
CA TYR A 124 -2.23 -7.40 1.52
C TYR A 124 -2.02 -8.40 2.67
N ILE A 125 -3.03 -9.22 2.99
CA ILE A 125 -2.91 -10.24 4.05
C ILE A 125 -1.87 -11.30 3.68
N ASN A 126 -1.84 -11.73 2.42
CA ASN A 126 -0.81 -12.65 1.91
C ASN A 126 0.58 -12.04 2.09
N GLY A 127 0.75 -10.75 1.75
CA GLY A 127 1.99 -10.01 1.95
C GLY A 127 2.43 -9.94 3.41
N ARG A 128 1.49 -9.74 4.35
CA ARG A 128 1.77 -9.74 5.80
C ARG A 128 2.24 -11.09 6.32
N ASN A 129 1.79 -12.19 5.72
CA ASN A 129 2.14 -13.54 6.13
C ASN A 129 3.40 -14.06 5.43
N ALA A 130 3.83 -13.40 4.35
CA ALA A 130 5.03 -13.74 3.61
C ALA A 130 6.31 -13.24 4.28
N LYS A 131 7.45 -13.86 3.96
CA LYS A 131 8.77 -13.38 4.37
C LYS A 131 8.97 -11.94 3.86
N PRO A 132 9.56 -11.02 4.65
CA PRO A 132 9.95 -9.71 4.15
C PRO A 132 10.93 -9.84 2.97
N ILE A 133 10.53 -9.32 1.81
CA ILE A 133 11.29 -9.38 0.55
C ILE A 133 11.56 -7.98 -0.04
N SER A 134 11.28 -6.91 0.69
CA SER A 134 11.52 -5.54 0.22
C SER A 134 12.98 -5.26 -0.13
N THR A 135 13.91 -5.91 0.54
CA THR A 135 15.37 -5.75 0.37
C THR A 135 16.00 -6.73 -0.61
N TRP A 136 15.23 -7.64 -1.21
CA TRP A 136 15.80 -8.66 -2.10
C TRP A 136 16.23 -8.04 -3.43
N THR A 137 17.37 -8.49 -3.94
CA THR A 137 17.97 -8.00 -5.18
C THR A 137 18.19 -9.12 -6.18
N ILE A 138 18.28 -8.79 -7.47
CA ILE A 138 18.53 -9.78 -8.52
C ILE A 138 19.91 -10.39 -8.31
N GLU A 139 20.90 -9.59 -7.96
CA GLU A 139 22.30 -10.00 -7.79
C GLU A 139 22.47 -11.11 -6.76
N GLU A 140 21.70 -11.06 -5.67
CA GLU A 140 21.76 -12.04 -4.59
C GLU A 140 21.01 -13.33 -4.93
N TYR A 141 19.86 -13.24 -5.61
CA TYR A 141 18.90 -14.35 -5.72
C TYR A 141 18.74 -14.93 -7.13
N ALA A 142 19.31 -14.31 -8.17
CA ALA A 142 19.15 -14.73 -9.56
C ALA A 142 19.58 -16.18 -9.82
N HIS A 143 20.60 -16.67 -9.12
CA HIS A 143 21.11 -18.04 -9.29
C HIS A 143 20.33 -19.09 -8.48
N CYS A 144 19.41 -18.68 -7.62
CA CYS A 144 18.62 -19.60 -6.80
C CYS A 144 17.41 -20.12 -7.59
N GLN A 145 16.97 -21.35 -7.29
CA GLN A 145 15.74 -21.89 -7.88
C GLN A 145 14.51 -21.09 -7.45
N THR A 146 13.71 -20.66 -8.42
CA THR A 146 12.50 -19.87 -8.19
C THR A 146 11.51 -20.58 -7.28
N THR A 147 11.35 -21.89 -7.47
CA THR A 147 10.46 -22.73 -6.65
C THR A 147 10.87 -22.73 -5.18
N THR A 148 12.17 -22.84 -4.90
CA THR A 148 12.71 -22.83 -3.54
C THR A 148 12.52 -21.46 -2.89
N LEU A 149 12.76 -20.38 -3.63
CA LEU A 149 12.54 -19.03 -3.12
C LEU A 149 11.06 -18.77 -2.81
N ARG A 150 10.15 -19.17 -3.69
CA ARG A 150 8.70 -19.10 -3.44
C ARG A 150 8.31 -19.86 -2.18
N GLU A 151 8.84 -21.06 -2.00
CA GLU A 151 8.60 -21.85 -0.80
C GLU A 151 9.06 -21.11 0.47
N ILE A 152 10.26 -20.53 0.45
CA ILE A 152 10.79 -19.73 1.55
C ILE A 152 9.91 -18.51 1.87
N VAL A 153 9.38 -17.85 0.83
CA VAL A 153 8.54 -16.66 0.98
C VAL A 153 7.18 -17.01 1.58
N PHE A 154 6.52 -18.04 1.05
CA PHE A 154 5.13 -18.36 1.42
C PHE A 154 4.99 -19.32 2.61
N ASN A 155 5.98 -20.18 2.89
CA ASN A 155 5.98 -21.02 4.09
C ASN A 155 6.57 -20.32 5.32
N TYR A 156 6.87 -19.02 5.20
CA TYR A 156 7.34 -18.21 6.30
C TYR A 156 6.31 -18.18 7.43
N LYS A 157 6.77 -18.47 8.65
CA LYS A 157 5.97 -18.32 9.87
C LYS A 157 6.36 -17.01 10.52
N PRO A 158 5.54 -15.95 10.43
CA PRO A 158 5.85 -14.69 11.10
C PRO A 158 5.98 -14.93 12.60
N SER A 159 7.12 -14.54 13.17
CA SER A 159 7.42 -14.70 14.60
C SER A 159 6.64 -13.72 15.49
N VAL A 160 6.03 -12.70 14.89
CA VAL A 160 5.25 -11.68 15.57
C VAL A 160 3.83 -11.72 15.08
N GLN A 161 2.93 -12.23 15.92
CA GLN A 161 1.52 -12.00 15.76
C GLN A 161 1.30 -10.48 15.87
N HIS A 162 1.03 -9.81 14.75
CA HIS A 162 0.64 -8.41 14.72
C HIS A 162 -0.76 -8.30 15.32
N LYS A 163 -0.86 -8.53 16.63
CA LYS A 163 -2.01 -8.15 17.43
C LYS A 163 -2.13 -6.66 17.17
N ILE A 164 -3.15 -6.24 16.43
CA ILE A 164 -3.47 -4.82 16.31
C ILE A 164 -3.48 -4.32 17.74
N ASP A 165 -2.51 -3.48 18.09
CA ASP A 165 -2.42 -2.97 19.44
C ASP A 165 -3.70 -2.16 19.64
N SER A 166 -4.62 -2.73 20.40
CA SER A 166 -5.91 -2.12 20.71
C SER A 166 -5.75 -0.69 21.21
N ARG A 167 -4.61 -0.38 21.85
CA ARG A 167 -4.26 0.97 22.28
C ARG A 167 -3.89 1.88 21.12
N SER A 168 -3.10 1.39 20.16
CA SER A 168 -2.75 2.14 18.94
C SER A 168 -3.98 2.41 18.08
N LEU A 169 -4.86 1.42 17.91
CA LEU A 169 -6.14 1.59 17.20
C LEU A 169 -7.05 2.59 17.91
N ALA A 170 -7.16 2.52 19.25
CA ALA A 170 -7.94 3.47 20.03
C ALA A 170 -7.38 4.90 19.97
N LYS A 171 -6.04 5.06 19.96
CA LYS A 171 -5.38 6.35 19.76
C LYS A 171 -5.71 6.92 18.38
N LEU A 172 -5.59 6.11 17.33
CA LEU A 172 -5.95 6.51 15.96
C LEU A 172 -7.41 6.97 15.89
N GLY A 173 -8.34 6.17 16.43
CA GLY A 173 -9.76 6.53 16.48
C GLY A 173 -10.04 7.82 17.23
N ALA A 174 -9.37 8.05 18.36
CA ALA A 174 -9.48 9.29 19.14
C ALA A 174 -8.98 10.51 18.34
N PHE A 175 -7.82 10.42 17.70
CA PHE A 175 -7.30 11.49 16.84
C PHE A 175 -8.23 11.77 15.66
N THR A 176 -8.72 10.74 14.97
CA THR A 176 -9.67 10.90 13.86
C THR A 176 -10.96 11.59 14.31
N ALA A 177 -11.52 11.22 15.47
CA ALA A 177 -12.71 11.87 16.02
C ALA A 177 -12.47 13.35 16.34
N ILE A 178 -11.31 13.69 16.93
CA ILE A 178 -10.91 15.08 17.20
C ILE A 178 -10.80 15.86 15.89
N THR A 179 -10.07 15.35 14.90
CA THR A 179 -9.87 16.05 13.62
C THR A 179 -11.17 16.25 12.86
N LEU A 180 -12.02 15.21 12.76
CA LEU A 180 -13.32 15.32 12.09
C LEU A 180 -14.28 16.25 12.84
N GLY A 181 -14.28 16.21 14.17
CA GLY A 181 -15.10 17.13 14.98
C GLY A 181 -14.65 18.58 14.84
N ILE A 182 -13.33 18.86 14.86
CA ILE A 182 -12.80 20.21 14.60
C ILE A 182 -13.15 20.67 13.18
N PHE A 183 -12.95 19.82 12.18
CA PHE A 183 -13.30 20.13 10.80
C PHE A 183 -14.79 20.44 10.65
N GLY A 184 -15.67 19.64 11.27
CA GLY A 184 -17.12 19.89 11.29
C GLY A 184 -17.50 21.22 11.93
N MET A 185 -16.86 21.58 13.05
CA MET A 185 -17.05 22.89 13.69
C MET A 185 -16.63 24.05 12.78
N VAL A 186 -15.46 23.94 12.14
CA VAL A 186 -14.95 24.96 11.20
C VAL A 186 -15.86 25.08 9.98
N PHE A 187 -16.35 23.96 9.45
CA PHE A 187 -17.27 23.92 8.31
C PHE A 187 -18.61 24.62 8.63
N CYS A 188 -19.12 24.48 9.85
CA CYS A 188 -20.38 25.11 10.27
C CYS A 188 -20.24 26.61 10.58
N LEU A 189 -19.03 27.08 10.87
CA LEU A 189 -18.75 28.45 11.31
C LEU A 189 -19.31 29.56 10.40
N PRO A 190 -19.17 29.53 9.04
CA PRO A 190 -19.74 30.56 8.18
C PRO A 190 -21.28 30.60 8.22
N PHE A 191 -21.93 29.46 8.44
CA PHE A 191 -23.39 29.34 8.44
C PHE A 191 -24.04 29.72 9.78
N LEU A 192 -23.28 29.70 10.88
CA LEU A 192 -23.72 30.20 12.19
C LEU A 192 -24.02 31.70 12.20
N PHE A 193 -23.55 32.44 11.19
CA PHE A 193 -23.83 33.86 11.00
C PHE A 193 -24.77 34.13 9.81
N SER A 194 -25.42 33.08 9.27
CA SER A 194 -26.40 33.24 8.20
C SER A 194 -27.67 33.93 8.71
N VAL A 195 -28.25 34.77 7.84
CA VAL A 195 -29.56 35.42 8.06
C VAL A 195 -30.74 34.47 7.82
N HIS A 196 -30.51 33.33 7.16
CA HIS A 196 -31.53 32.32 6.92
C HIS A 196 -31.63 31.37 8.11
N LEU A 197 -32.85 31.20 8.64
CA LEU A 197 -33.11 30.40 9.83
C LEU A 197 -32.76 28.91 9.62
N GLU A 198 -32.97 28.39 8.42
CA GLU A 198 -32.66 27.00 8.06
C GLU A 198 -31.16 26.70 8.12
N ASP A 199 -30.33 27.61 7.60
CA ASP A 199 -28.87 27.53 7.67
C ASP A 199 -28.38 27.65 9.11
N LEU A 200 -28.94 28.61 9.86
CA LEU A 200 -28.54 28.85 11.25
C LEU A 200 -28.86 27.66 12.15
N VAL A 201 -30.06 27.09 12.02
CA VAL A 201 -30.50 25.93 12.80
C VAL A 201 -29.70 24.69 12.41
N GLY A 202 -29.53 24.44 11.10
CA GLY A 202 -28.74 23.33 10.60
C GLY A 202 -27.28 23.38 11.05
N ALA A 203 -26.64 24.56 10.92
CA ALA A 203 -25.27 24.79 11.36
C ALA A 203 -25.12 24.74 12.88
N GLY A 204 -26.11 25.19 13.64
CA GLY A 204 -26.13 25.12 15.11
C GLY A 204 -26.10 23.67 15.60
N PHE A 205 -26.99 22.82 15.09
CA PHE A 205 -26.98 21.40 15.43
C PHE A 205 -25.72 20.68 14.95
N GLY A 206 -25.26 20.99 13.73
CA GLY A 206 -24.02 20.45 13.17
C GLY A 206 -22.79 20.80 14.02
N PHE A 207 -22.68 22.06 14.44
CA PHE A 207 -21.58 22.55 15.28
C PHE A 207 -21.57 21.87 16.65
N LEU A 208 -22.74 21.75 17.30
CA LEU A 208 -22.86 21.07 18.59
C LEU A 208 -22.52 19.57 18.49
N GLY A 209 -23.01 18.89 17.45
CA GLY A 209 -22.67 17.49 17.18
C GLY A 209 -21.17 17.28 16.98
N ALA A 210 -20.55 18.15 16.17
CA ALA A 210 -19.11 18.12 15.91
C ALA A 210 -18.27 18.39 17.17
N ALA A 211 -18.70 19.33 18.02
CA ALA A 211 -18.07 19.62 19.31
C ALA A 211 -18.14 18.42 20.28
N MET A 212 -19.27 17.72 20.35
CA MET A 212 -19.42 16.51 21.16
C MET A 212 -18.49 15.39 20.69
N ILE A 213 -18.37 15.18 19.37
CA ILE A 213 -17.47 14.16 18.80
C ILE A 213 -16.00 14.50 19.11
N ALA A 214 -15.60 15.76 18.93
CA ALA A 214 -14.25 16.20 19.29
C ALA A 214 -13.95 16.01 20.78
N GLY A 215 -14.90 16.37 21.65
CA GLY A 215 -14.80 16.19 23.10
C GLY A 215 -14.67 14.71 23.51
N ALA A 216 -15.49 13.82 22.91
CA ALA A 216 -15.40 12.39 23.15
C ALA A 216 -14.03 11.82 22.73
N GLY A 217 -13.48 12.26 21.60
CA GLY A 217 -12.13 11.90 21.17
C GLY A 217 -11.05 12.38 22.16
N LEU A 218 -11.18 13.61 22.70
CA LEU A 218 -10.25 14.16 23.69
C LEU A 218 -10.27 13.37 25.01
N ILE A 219 -11.46 13.00 25.48
CA ILE A 219 -11.66 12.18 26.69
C ILE A 219 -11.05 10.79 26.48
N ALA A 220 -11.31 10.16 25.33
CA ALA A 220 -10.73 8.87 24.98
C ALA A 220 -9.19 8.93 24.98
N LEU A 221 -8.61 9.97 24.37
CA LEU A 221 -7.16 10.16 24.34
C LEU A 221 -6.57 10.38 25.75
N SER A 222 -7.22 11.20 26.59
CA SER A 222 -6.82 11.43 27.97
C SER A 222 -6.80 10.14 28.79
N ASN A 223 -7.85 9.32 28.66
CA ASN A 223 -7.93 8.02 29.33
C ASN A 223 -6.82 7.06 28.87
N LEU A 224 -6.51 7.03 27.57
CA LEU A 224 -5.43 6.21 27.02
C LEU A 224 -4.04 6.64 27.54
N VAL A 225 -3.79 7.94 27.66
CA VAL A 225 -2.53 8.46 28.24
C VAL A 225 -2.42 8.08 29.71
N LYS A 226 -3.50 8.22 30.49
CA LYS A 226 -3.53 7.85 31.91
C LYS A 226 -3.27 6.36 32.13
N GLN A 227 -3.90 5.49 31.33
CA GLN A 227 -3.65 4.05 31.38
C GLN A 227 -2.21 3.68 31.00
N ASN A 228 -1.63 4.36 30.01
CA ASN A 228 -0.24 4.13 29.62
C ASN A 228 0.74 4.48 30.75
N LYS A 229 0.50 5.62 31.43
CA LYS A 229 1.31 6.03 32.59
C LYS A 229 1.23 5.02 33.74
N GLN A 230 0.03 4.57 34.09
CA GLN A 230 -0.17 3.55 35.13
C GLN A 230 0.47 2.19 34.79
N SER A 231 0.44 1.81 33.52
CA SER A 231 1.09 0.58 33.03
C SER A 231 2.61 0.67 33.14
N PHE A 232 3.18 1.83 32.85
CA PHE A 232 4.62 2.08 32.94
C PHE A 232 5.10 2.11 34.40
N GLU A 233 4.37 2.78 35.28
CA GLU A 233 4.66 2.82 36.72
C GLU A 233 4.67 1.41 37.33
N LYS A 234 3.70 0.55 36.97
CA LYS A 234 3.67 -0.85 37.45
C LYS A 234 4.88 -1.69 37.05
N VAL A 235 5.43 -1.48 35.86
CA VAL A 235 6.61 -2.22 35.35
C VAL A 235 7.89 -1.78 36.05
N ILE A 236 7.99 -0.51 36.45
CA ILE A 236 9.17 0.00 37.18
C ILE A 236 9.15 -0.48 38.64
N THR A 237 7.96 -0.71 39.20
CA THR A 237 7.79 -1.15 40.59
C THR A 237 7.77 -2.68 40.80
N SER A 238 7.89 -3.48 39.73
CA SER A 238 7.93 -4.96 39.78
C SER A 238 9.34 -5.48 39.52
#